data_AF-A0A3R7MKN0-F1
#
_entry.id   AF-A0A3R7MKN0-F1
#
_cell.length_a   1.000
_cell.length_b   1.000
_cell.length_c   1.000
_cell.angle_alpha   90.00
_cell.angle_beta   90.00
_cell.angle_gamma   90.00
#
_symmetry.space_group_name_H-M   'P 1'
#
loop_
_entity.id
_entity.type
_entity.pdbx_description
1 polymer ?
#
loop_
_entity_poly.entity_id
_entity_poly.type
_entity_poly.pdbx_seq_one_letter_code
_entity_poly.pdbx_strand_id
1 'polypeptide(L)'
;MACTEEYLMQCPDKQAYDRCETRVRKAANGERWIQKGCALSPCNLGTLEELSLGIHCDYSAPNYDCVTCCKEDGCNTGGAAGLLHPGHTMATLLSVVLTATLGFHLFEWV
;
A
#
# COMPACT_ATOMS: atom_id res chain seq x y z
N MET A 1 -0.05 -16.93 -3.62
CA MET A 1 -1.48 -16.75 -3.30
C MET A 1 -1.82 -15.28 -3.35
N ALA A 2 -2.87 -14.93 -4.09
CA ALA A 2 -3.39 -13.57 -4.17
C ALA A 2 -4.69 -13.51 -3.35
N CYS A 3 -4.87 -12.46 -2.55
CA CYS A 3 -6.16 -12.17 -1.93
C CYS A 3 -6.94 -11.33 -2.95
N THR A 4 -7.85 -11.97 -3.66
CA THR A 4 -8.75 -11.40 -4.67
C THR A 4 -9.99 -10.79 -4.01
N GLU A 5 -10.78 -10.00 -4.76
CA GLU A 5 -11.99 -9.32 -4.26
C GLU A 5 -13.03 -10.28 -3.67
N GLU A 6 -13.05 -11.54 -4.12
CA GLU A 6 -13.95 -12.58 -3.58
C GLU A 6 -13.73 -12.90 -2.10
N TYR A 7 -12.56 -12.54 -1.55
CA TYR A 7 -12.24 -12.67 -0.13
C TYR A 7 -12.46 -11.36 0.65
N LEU A 8 -12.95 -10.31 0.00
CA LEU A 8 -13.29 -9.04 0.64
C LEU A 8 -14.50 -9.26 1.55
N MET A 9 -14.37 -8.81 2.79
CA MET A 9 -15.43 -8.90 3.80
C MET A 9 -15.64 -7.53 4.44
N GLN A 10 -16.88 -7.24 4.82
CA GLN A 10 -17.21 -6.10 5.67
C GLN A 10 -16.42 -6.20 6.98
N CYS A 11 -15.88 -5.08 7.46
CA CYS A 11 -15.27 -5.04 8.78
C CYS A 11 -16.31 -5.37 9.87
N PRO A 12 -15.96 -6.18 10.90
CA PRO A 12 -16.90 -6.51 11.96
C PRO A 12 -17.31 -5.29 12.80
N ASP A 13 -18.60 -5.14 13.12
CA ASP A 13 -19.12 -3.96 13.85
C ASP A 13 -18.81 -3.94 15.36
N LYS A 14 -18.09 -4.93 15.86
CA LYS A 14 -17.75 -5.07 17.29
C LYS A 14 -16.75 -4.01 17.80
N GLN A 15 -16.09 -3.29 16.89
CA GLN A 15 -15.10 -2.25 17.17
C GLN A 15 -15.17 -1.17 16.08
N ALA A 16 -14.69 0.03 16.38
CA ALA A 16 -14.66 1.15 15.44
C ALA A 16 -13.49 1.05 14.44
N TYR A 17 -13.35 -0.09 13.75
CA TYR A 17 -12.32 -0.27 12.73
C TYR A 17 -12.38 0.86 11.70
N ASP A 18 -11.23 1.50 11.43
CA ASP A 18 -11.12 2.64 10.51
C ASP A 18 -10.11 2.41 9.39
N ARG A 19 -9.44 1.24 9.36
CA ARG A 19 -8.41 0.87 8.39
C ARG A 19 -8.51 -0.57 7.93
N CYS A 20 -8.07 -0.81 6.70
CA CYS A 20 -7.68 -2.14 6.24
C CYS A 20 -6.21 -2.39 6.58
N GLU A 21 -5.89 -3.58 7.10
CA GLU A 21 -4.55 -4.02 7.47
C GLU A 21 -4.04 -5.08 6.50
N THR A 22 -2.75 -5.03 6.15
CA THR A 22 -2.00 -6.16 5.61
C THR A 22 -0.79 -6.42 6.48
N ARG A 23 -0.64 -7.67 6.92
CA ARG A 23 0.55 -8.14 7.62
C ARG A 23 1.28 -9.17 6.77
N VAL A 24 2.58 -8.96 6.56
CA VAL A 24 3.44 -9.86 5.81
C VAL A 24 4.56 -10.34 6.70
N ARG A 25 4.66 -11.66 6.89
CA ARG A 25 5.69 -12.28 7.70
C ARG A 25 6.55 -13.21 6.85
N LYS A 26 7.86 -13.18 7.08
CA LYS A 26 8.80 -14.20 6.59
C LYS A 26 9.52 -14.80 7.79
N ALA A 27 9.47 -16.12 7.93
CA ALA A 27 10.27 -16.84 8.92
C ALA A 27 11.64 -17.21 8.34
N ALA A 28 12.59 -17.49 9.24
CA ALA A 28 13.96 -17.83 8.87
C ALA A 28 14.07 -19.12 8.01
N ASN A 29 13.08 -20.01 8.09
CA ASN A 29 12.96 -21.20 7.26
C ASN A 29 12.48 -20.91 5.81
N GLY A 30 12.22 -19.63 5.48
CA GLY A 30 11.76 -19.19 4.17
C GLY A 30 10.24 -19.19 4.00
N GLU A 31 9.47 -19.68 4.99
CA GLU A 31 8.02 -19.62 4.94
C GLU A 31 7.52 -18.17 4.99
N ARG A 32 6.52 -17.88 4.17
CA ARG A 32 5.96 -16.54 4.02
C ARG A 32 4.45 -16.58 4.20
N TRP A 33 3.94 -15.68 5.04
CA TRP A 33 2.50 -15.52 5.30
C TRP A 33 2.05 -14.10 4.98
N ILE A 34 0.84 -14.02 4.44
CA ILE A 34 0.13 -12.77 4.22
C ILE A 34 -1.19 -12.90 4.96
N GLN A 35 -1.45 -11.97 5.87
CA GLN A 35 -2.71 -11.83 6.56
C GLN A 35 -3.30 -10.48 6.20
N LYS A 36 -4.61 -10.44 5.97
CA LYS A 36 -5.36 -9.22 5.67
C LYS A 36 -6.60 -9.16 6.55
N GLY A 37 -7.00 -7.97 6.94
CA GLY A 37 -8.16 -7.78 7.80
C GLY A 37 -8.48 -6.30 8.03
N CYS A 38 -9.30 -6.03 9.03
CA CYS A 38 -9.62 -4.69 9.49
C CYS A 38 -8.89 -4.39 10.81
N ALA A 39 -8.38 -3.17 10.94
CA ALA A 39 -7.65 -2.71 12.11
C ALA A 39 -8.08 -1.28 12.50
N LEU A 40 -7.66 -0.87 13.69
CA LEU A 40 -7.77 0.50 14.16
C LEU A 40 -6.42 1.19 13.95
N SER A 41 -6.43 2.44 13.51
CA SER A 41 -5.24 3.26 13.47
C SER A 41 -4.72 3.58 14.88
N PRO A 42 -3.39 3.59 15.12
CA PRO A 42 -2.33 3.18 14.21
C PRO A 42 -2.20 1.65 14.15
N CYS A 43 -2.09 1.09 12.94
CA CYS A 43 -2.04 -0.37 12.77
C CYS A 43 -0.74 -1.00 13.23
N ASN A 44 0.35 -0.21 13.28
CA ASN A 44 1.60 -0.66 13.85
C ASN A 44 1.65 -0.20 15.30
N LEU A 45 1.19 -1.06 16.21
CA LEU A 45 1.34 -0.87 17.67
C LEU A 45 2.73 -1.33 18.13
N GLY A 46 3.77 -0.97 17.36
CA GLY A 46 5.14 -1.13 17.78
C GLY A 46 5.44 -0.29 19.02
N THR A 47 6.67 -0.35 19.49
CA THR A 47 7.17 0.57 20.51
C THR A 47 7.01 2.03 20.04
N LEU A 48 6.86 2.96 20.98
CA LEU A 48 6.77 4.41 20.70
C LEU A 48 7.94 4.90 19.81
N GLU A 49 9.10 4.24 19.92
CA GLU A 49 10.29 4.49 19.11
C GLU A 49 10.09 4.10 17.63
N GLU A 50 9.46 2.94 17.38
CA GLU A 50 9.14 2.46 16.02
C GLU A 50 8.10 3.35 15.32
N LEU A 51 7.12 3.85 16.08
CA LEU A 51 6.13 4.83 15.62
C LEU A 51 6.77 6.20 15.34
N SER A 52 7.73 6.64 16.15
CA SER A 52 8.40 7.94 16.03
C SER A 52 9.44 7.98 14.92
N LEU A 53 10.09 6.85 14.59
CA LEU A 53 11.13 6.76 13.57
C LEU A 53 10.58 6.48 12.17
N GLY A 54 9.27 6.27 12.03
CA GLY A 54 8.64 5.93 10.75
C GLY A 54 9.25 4.66 10.15
N ILE A 55 9.55 3.66 11.00
CA ILE A 55 10.36 2.51 10.62
C ILE A 55 9.71 1.79 9.43
N HIS A 56 10.40 1.91 8.29
CA HIS A 56 10.13 1.14 7.09
C HIS A 56 10.46 -0.32 7.37
N CYS A 57 9.52 -1.21 7.10
CA CYS A 57 9.79 -2.63 7.24
C CYS A 57 10.85 -3.08 6.21
N ASP A 58 11.88 -3.78 6.67
CA ASP A 58 12.92 -4.33 5.82
C ASP A 58 12.53 -5.72 5.27
N TYR A 59 12.00 -5.74 4.06
CA TYR A 59 11.67 -6.98 3.35
C TYR A 59 12.90 -7.78 2.88
N SER A 60 14.11 -7.20 2.93
CA SER A 60 15.35 -7.89 2.57
C SER A 60 15.87 -8.80 3.69
N ALA A 61 15.41 -8.58 4.92
CA ALA A 61 15.81 -9.37 6.07
C ALA A 61 15.49 -10.88 5.91
N PRO A 62 16.30 -11.77 6.51
CA PRO A 62 16.04 -13.21 6.51
C PRO A 62 14.71 -13.55 7.21
N ASN A 63 14.32 -12.74 8.20
CA ASN A 63 13.06 -12.79 8.91
C ASN A 63 12.50 -11.36 9.06
N TYR A 64 11.21 -11.19 8.81
CA TYR A 64 10.55 -9.90 8.98
C TYR A 64 9.07 -10.07 9.33
N ASP A 65 8.49 -9.01 9.89
CA ASP A 65 7.08 -8.92 10.22
C ASP A 65 6.60 -7.49 9.95
N CYS A 66 6.01 -7.29 8.78
CA CYS A 66 5.63 -5.98 8.26
C CYS A 66 4.12 -5.77 8.38
N VAL A 67 3.70 -4.60 8.84
CA VAL A 67 2.29 -4.18 8.87
C VAL A 67 2.11 -2.92 8.04
N THR A 68 1.13 -2.94 7.14
CA THR A 68 0.73 -1.78 6.31
C THR A 68 -0.76 -1.54 6.46
N CYS A 69 -1.18 -0.28 6.47
CA CYS A 69 -2.59 0.10 6.51
C CYS A 69 -2.99 1.12 5.46
N CYS A 70 -4.25 1.03 5.05
CA CYS A 70 -4.87 1.95 4.11
C CYS A 70 -6.33 2.21 4.52
N LYS A 71 -6.91 3.31 4.04
CA LYS A 71 -8.21 3.82 4.51
C LYS A 71 -9.40 3.43 3.62
N GLU A 72 -9.14 3.30 2.32
CA GLU A 72 -10.21 3.10 1.34
C GLU A 72 -10.75 1.67 1.42
N ASP A 73 -12.02 1.48 1.13
CA ASP A 73 -12.64 0.15 1.18
C ASP A 73 -11.93 -0.80 0.21
N GLY A 74 -11.50 -1.96 0.71
CA GLY A 74 -10.79 -2.96 -0.10
C GLY A 74 -9.42 -2.53 -0.63
N CYS A 75 -8.84 -1.44 -0.12
CA CYS A 75 -7.52 -0.96 -0.55
C CYS A 75 -6.38 -1.96 -0.33
N ASN A 76 -6.57 -2.95 0.54
CA ASN A 76 -5.63 -4.03 0.76
C ASN A 76 -5.89 -5.25 -0.14
N THR A 77 -6.71 -5.16 -1.19
CA THR A 77 -6.90 -6.25 -2.15
C THR A 77 -5.64 -6.46 -3.00
N GLY A 78 -5.30 -7.71 -3.33
CA GLY A 78 -4.14 -8.09 -4.13
C GLY A 78 -3.09 -8.94 -3.40
N GLY A 79 -2.07 -9.37 -4.15
CA GLY A 79 -0.93 -10.15 -3.63
C GLY A 79 0.18 -9.28 -3.04
N ALA A 80 1.14 -9.90 -2.33
CA ALA A 80 2.30 -9.19 -1.76
C ALA A 80 3.19 -8.47 -2.80
N ALA A 81 3.06 -8.78 -4.10
CA ALA A 81 3.74 -8.07 -5.17
C ALA A 81 3.25 -6.61 -5.35
N GLY A 82 2.00 -6.31 -4.98
CA GLY A 82 1.45 -4.95 -5.04
C GLY A 82 2.02 -4.01 -3.96
N LEU A 83 2.51 -4.57 -2.84
CA LEU A 83 3.11 -3.80 -1.73
C LEU A 83 4.52 -3.28 -2.05
N LEU A 84 5.13 -3.75 -3.14
CA LEU A 84 6.46 -3.33 -3.61
C LEU A 84 6.41 -2.12 -4.57
N HIS A 85 5.23 -1.59 -4.88
CA HIS A 85 5.10 -0.40 -5.73
C HIS A 85 4.89 0.85 -4.86
N PRO A 86 5.93 1.67 -4.61
CA PRO A 86 5.73 3.03 -4.17
C PRO A 86 4.91 3.76 -5.24
N GLY A 87 3.93 4.55 -4.83
CA GLY A 87 2.92 5.15 -5.71
C GLY A 87 3.49 5.81 -6.96
N HIS A 88 3.29 5.16 -8.11
CA HIS A 88 3.55 5.72 -9.44
C HIS A 88 2.32 5.52 -10.33
N THR A 89 1.15 6.05 -9.93
CA THR A 89 -0.04 6.04 -10.80
C THR A 89 -0.65 7.40 -11.05
N MET A 90 0.00 8.51 -10.65
CA MET A 90 -0.54 9.87 -10.87
C MET A 90 0.43 10.86 -11.53
N ALA A 91 1.54 10.42 -12.11
CA ALA A 91 2.50 11.33 -12.76
C ALA A 91 2.40 11.36 -14.30
N THR A 92 1.58 10.52 -14.94
CA THR A 92 1.55 10.38 -16.40
C THR A 92 0.50 11.24 -17.12
N LEU A 93 -0.37 11.96 -16.40
CA LEU A 93 -1.38 12.83 -17.03
C LEU A 93 -0.90 14.27 -17.26
N LEU A 94 0.14 14.74 -16.55
CA LEU A 94 0.63 16.12 -16.71
C LEU A 94 1.53 16.33 -17.94
N SER A 95 2.13 15.27 -18.48
CA SER A 95 3.05 15.36 -19.62
C SER A 95 2.34 15.52 -20.98
N VAL A 96 1.07 15.14 -21.10
CA VAL A 96 0.30 15.28 -22.35
C VAL A 96 -0.23 16.70 -22.53
N VAL A 97 -0.53 17.41 -21.44
CA VAL A 97 -1.07 18.78 -21.53
C VAL A 97 0.03 19.78 -21.92
N LEU A 98 1.27 19.60 -21.44
CA LEU A 98 2.37 20.52 -21.73
C LEU A 98 2.83 20.47 -23.19
N THR A 99 2.81 19.29 -23.83
CA THR A 99 3.21 19.15 -25.24
C THR A 99 2.14 19.68 -26.19
N ALA A 100 0.85 19.60 -25.83
CA ALA A 100 -0.22 20.20 -26.61
C ALA A 100 -0.09 21.73 -26.62
N THR A 101 0.11 22.39 -25.48
CA THR A 101 0.21 23.86 -25.43
C THR A 101 1.45 24.41 -26.12
N LEU A 102 2.60 23.72 -26.03
CA LEU A 102 3.82 24.13 -26.73
C LEU A 102 3.75 23.89 -28.25
N GLY A 103 3.03 22.86 -28.69
CA GLY A 103 2.80 22.60 -30.12
C GLY A 103 1.91 23.66 -30.79
N PHE A 104 0.89 24.16 -30.10
CA PHE A 104 0.02 25.22 -30.63
C PHE A 104 0.75 26.57 -30.77
N HIS A 105 1.64 26.93 -29.83
CA HIS A 105 2.39 28.19 -29.92
C HIS A 105 3.49 28.23 -30.99
N LEU A 106 3.99 27.07 -31.45
CA LEU A 106 4.97 27.01 -32.53
C LEU A 106 4.33 27.08 -33.94
N PHE A 107 3.03 26.78 -34.07
CA PHE A 107 2.33 26.79 -35.36
C PHE A 107 1.81 28.18 -35.77
N GLU A 108 1.69 29.14 -34.83
CA GLU A 108 1.29 30.53 -35.15
C GLU A 108 2.46 31.43 -35.63
N TRP A 109 3.69 30.91 -35.68
CA TRP A 109 4.88 31.67 -36.09
C TRP A 109 5.63 31.09 -37.31
N VAL A 110 4.95 30.28 -38.14
CA VAL A 110 5.45 29.83 -39.46
C VAL A 110 4.49 30.24 -40.57
#